data_AF-A0A4P1JR65-F1
#
_entry.id   AF-A0A4P1JR65-F1
#
_cell.length_a   1.000
_cell.length_b   1.000
_cell.length_c   1.000
_cell.angle_alpha   90.00
_cell.angle_beta   90.00
_cell.angle_gamma   90.00
#
_symmetry.space_group_name_H-M   'P 1'
#
loop_
_entity.id
_entity.type
_entity.pdbx_description
1 polymer ?
#
loop_
_entity_poly.entity_id
_entity_poly.type
_entity_poly.pdbx_seq_one_letter_code
_entity_poly.pdbx_strand_id
1 'polypeptide(L)'
;MTDASAPHWSLYEVTVTVGDYAATSTLSAASRSGAVYQAFLSYSDVWTISFRDFLTMVRARRVTSCADDGYGYVRRAYGVDPRIGAEVELVDEGDWTAKRGRIVHPGKSSTAYVHVAFAGIRHALSCHPNSVRMIEGQP
;
A
#
# COMPACT_ATOMS: atom_id res chain seq x y z
N MET A 1 30.79 -4.84 3.06
CA MET A 1 29.72 -4.99 2.06
C MET A 1 28.43 -4.65 2.78
N THR A 2 27.98 -3.42 2.68
CA THR A 2 26.88 -2.88 3.49
C THR A 2 25.58 -3.53 3.02
N ASP A 3 24.97 -4.33 3.90
CA ASP A 3 23.61 -4.82 3.75
C ASP A 3 22.70 -3.59 3.56
N ALA A 4 22.33 -3.32 2.32
CA ALA A 4 21.31 -2.32 2.02
C ALA A 4 19.99 -2.96 2.43
N SER A 5 19.73 -2.97 3.74
CA SER A 5 18.50 -3.49 4.33
C SER A 5 17.34 -2.98 3.50
N ALA A 6 16.60 -3.89 2.85
CA ALA A 6 15.44 -3.56 2.05
C ALA A 6 14.57 -2.56 2.83
N PRO A 7 14.01 -1.52 2.19
CA PRO A 7 13.25 -0.49 2.90
C PRO A 7 12.22 -1.17 3.80
N HIS A 8 12.31 -0.94 5.11
CA HIS A 8 11.40 -1.54 6.08
C HIS A 8 10.05 -0.83 6.00
N TRP A 9 9.22 -1.31 5.08
CA TRP A 9 7.85 -0.86 4.89
C TRP A 9 7.09 -0.99 6.20
N SER A 10 6.61 0.13 6.70
CA SER A 10 5.87 0.22 7.96
C SER A 10 4.45 0.67 7.69
N LEU A 11 3.51 0.15 8.47
CA LEU A 11 2.13 0.60 8.42
C LEU A 11 1.97 1.91 9.20
N TYR A 12 1.22 2.83 8.61
CA TYR A 12 0.84 4.10 9.19
C TYR A 12 -0.66 4.25 9.07
N GLU A 13 -1.31 4.57 10.18
CA GLU A 13 -2.67 5.08 10.17
C GLU A 13 -2.59 6.59 9.94
N VAL A 14 -3.23 7.06 8.88
CA VAL A 14 -3.26 8.45 8.46
C VAL A 14 -4.68 8.96 8.52
N THR A 15 -4.89 9.98 9.35
CA THR A 15 -6.18 10.66 9.54
C THR A 15 -6.11 12.05 8.94
N VAL A 16 -7.06 12.37 8.06
CA VAL A 16 -7.27 13.71 7.51
C VAL A 16 -8.55 14.28 8.10
N THR A 17 -8.47 15.48 8.67
CA THR A 17 -9.59 16.16 9.34
C THR A 17 -9.93 17.48 8.63
N VAL A 18 -11.19 17.65 8.24
CA VAL A 18 -11.71 18.84 7.54
C VAL A 18 -13.01 19.28 8.23
N GLY A 19 -12.95 20.38 8.99
CA GLY A 19 -14.07 20.77 9.86
C GLY A 19 -14.43 19.64 10.83
N ASP A 20 -15.70 19.23 10.84
CA ASP A 20 -16.19 18.12 11.67
C ASP A 20 -16.00 16.74 11.03
N TYR A 21 -15.50 16.66 9.79
CA TYR A 21 -15.25 15.41 9.09
C TYR A 21 -13.84 14.87 9.36
N ALA A 22 -13.72 13.60 9.71
CA ALA A 22 -12.45 12.90 9.83
C ALA A 22 -12.48 11.58 9.05
N ALA A 23 -11.51 11.39 8.17
CA ALA A 23 -11.30 10.15 7.43
C ALA A 23 -9.95 9.54 7.79
N THR A 24 -9.96 8.26 8.15
CA THR A 24 -8.76 7.49 8.47
C THR A 24 -8.54 6.42 7.43
N SER A 25 -7.30 6.32 6.94
CA SER A 25 -6.85 5.25 6.06
C SER A 25 -5.54 4.67 6.60
N THR A 26 -5.29 3.40 6.32
CA THR A 26 -3.96 2.82 6.57
C THR A 26 -3.16 2.87 5.30
N LEU A 27 -1.89 3.26 5.40
CA LEU A 27 -0.93 3.30 4.31
C LEU A 27 0.34 2.56 4.74
N SER A 28 1.05 1.98 3.77
CA SER A 28 2.40 1.47 4.01
C SER A 28 3.40 2.36 3.33
N ALA A 29 4.45 2.73 4.07
CA ALA A 29 5.51 3.60 3.56
C ALA A 29 6.83 3.30 4.26
N ALA A 30 7.94 3.69 3.64
CA ALA A 30 9.26 3.60 4.27
C ALA A 30 9.43 4.59 5.45
N SER A 31 8.64 5.66 5.49
CA SER A 31 8.68 6.67 6.55
C SER A 31 7.32 7.33 6.79
N ARG A 32 7.15 7.96 7.95
CA ARG A 32 5.94 8.74 8.28
C ARG A 32 5.68 9.85 7.26
N SER A 33 6.71 10.60 6.88
CA SER A 33 6.58 11.67 5.89
C SER A 33 6.19 11.12 4.51
N GLY A 34 6.66 9.93 4.15
CA GLY A 34 6.23 9.23 2.94
C GLY A 34 4.74 8.88 2.97
N ALA A 35 4.25 8.36 4.10
CA ALA A 35 2.82 8.07 4.26
C ALA A 35 1.95 9.34 4.17
N VAL A 36 2.39 10.45 4.80
CA VAL A 36 1.68 11.74 4.73
C VAL A 36 1.66 12.28 3.30
N TYR A 37 2.78 12.24 2.58
CA TYR A 37 2.84 12.71 1.20
C TYR A 37 1.97 11.86 0.26
N GLN A 38 1.94 10.54 0.45
CA GLN A 38 1.07 9.66 -0.32
C GLN A 38 -0.42 9.94 -0.05
N ALA A 39 -0.78 10.23 1.19
CA ALA A 39 -2.14 10.67 1.54
C ALA A 39 -2.48 12.00 0.88
N PHE A 40 -1.54 12.95 0.83
CA PHE A 40 -1.71 14.23 0.13
C PHE A 40 -2.01 13.99 -1.36
N LEU A 41 -1.22 13.17 -2.06
CA LEU A 41 -1.44 12.91 -3.49
C LEU A 41 -2.86 12.40 -3.75
N SER A 42 -3.32 11.41 -2.99
CA SER A 42 -4.68 10.87 -3.13
C SER A 42 -5.78 11.87 -2.74
N TYR A 43 -5.51 12.79 -1.81
CA TYR A 43 -6.44 13.85 -1.45
C TYR A 43 -6.49 14.95 -2.53
N SER A 44 -5.33 15.33 -3.08
CA SER A 44 -5.19 16.35 -4.11
C SER A 44 -5.73 15.94 -5.47
N ASP A 45 -5.83 14.63 -5.74
CA ASP A 45 -6.50 14.10 -6.93
C ASP A 45 -8.00 14.47 -6.96
N VAL A 46 -8.59 14.75 -5.80
CA VAL A 46 -10.02 15.07 -5.65
C VAL A 46 -10.24 16.54 -5.28
N TRP A 47 -9.33 17.13 -4.51
CA TRP A 47 -9.49 18.47 -3.94
C TRP A 47 -8.29 19.37 -4.20
N THR A 48 -8.51 20.57 -4.72
CA THR A 48 -7.45 21.56 -4.89
C THR A 48 -6.98 22.10 -3.54
N ILE A 49 -5.79 21.70 -3.08
CA ILE A 49 -5.18 22.17 -1.84
C ILE A 49 -3.64 22.17 -1.95
N SER A 50 -2.97 23.09 -1.24
CA SER A 50 -1.51 23.06 -1.15
C SER A 50 -1.05 21.98 -0.16
N PHE A 51 0.16 21.43 -0.35
CA PHE A 51 0.73 20.50 0.63
C PHE A 51 0.89 21.15 2.01
N ARG A 52 1.20 22.44 2.06
CA ARG A 52 1.32 23.20 3.31
C ARG A 52 0.01 23.20 4.10
N ASP A 53 -1.11 23.46 3.43
CA ASP A 53 -2.41 23.50 4.09
C ASP A 53 -2.84 22.09 4.50
N PHE A 54 -2.57 21.08 3.65
CA PHE A 54 -2.81 19.68 3.97
C PHE A 54 -2.09 19.24 5.27
N LEU A 55 -0.87 19.71 5.50
CA LEU A 55 -0.12 19.40 6.74
C LEU A 55 -0.83 19.89 8.01
N THR A 56 -1.68 20.90 7.93
CA THR A 56 -2.48 21.39 9.07
C THR A 56 -3.65 20.47 9.42
N MET A 57 -4.04 19.60 8.48
CA MET A 57 -5.25 18.77 8.53
C MET A 57 -4.92 17.29 8.74
N VAL A 58 -3.66 16.89 8.62
CA VAL A 58 -3.24 15.48 8.61
C VAL A 58 -2.50 15.08 9.87
N ARG A 59 -2.82 13.90 10.38
CA ARG A 59 -2.05 13.20 11.42
C ARG A 59 -1.69 11.81 10.93
N ALA A 60 -0.49 11.36 11.27
CA ALA A 60 -0.02 10.02 10.93
C ALA A 60 0.66 9.40 12.15
N ARG A 61 0.29 8.17 12.48
CA ARG A 61 0.90 7.36 13.53
C ARG A 61 1.29 5.99 12.98
N ARG A 62 2.41 5.44 13.45
CA ARG A 62 2.82 4.08 13.09
C ARG A 62 1.89 3.08 13.79
N VAL A 63 1.51 2.03 13.08
CA VAL A 63 0.69 0.93 13.61
C VAL A 63 1.32 -0.42 13.27
N THR A 64 0.95 -1.46 14.01
CA THR A 64 1.44 -2.83 13.81
C THR A 64 0.46 -3.69 13.01
N SER A 65 -0.79 -3.26 12.88
CA SER A 65 -1.83 -3.97 12.13
C SER A 65 -2.77 -2.98 11.43
N CYS A 66 -3.46 -3.49 10.42
CA CYS A 66 -4.39 -2.76 9.57
C CYS A 66 -5.81 -3.21 9.93
N ALA A 67 -6.70 -2.30 10.37
CA ALA A 67 -8.09 -2.66 10.70
C ALA A 67 -8.90 -3.05 9.45
N ASP A 68 -8.62 -2.38 8.33
CA ASP A 68 -9.10 -2.70 6.99
C ASP A 68 -7.90 -2.67 6.05
N ASP A 69 -7.52 -3.82 5.49
CA ASP A 69 -6.40 -3.93 4.57
C ASP A 69 -6.71 -3.44 3.15
N GLY A 70 -7.92 -2.93 2.91
CA GLY A 70 -8.34 -2.31 1.67
C GLY A 70 -8.54 -3.28 0.51
N TYR A 71 -8.43 -4.60 0.73
CA TYR A 71 -8.57 -5.62 -0.31
C TYR A 71 -9.98 -6.19 -0.44
N GLY A 72 -10.96 -5.63 0.28
CA GLY A 72 -12.36 -6.07 0.20
C GLY A 72 -12.93 -6.08 -1.22
N TYR A 73 -12.63 -5.07 -2.04
CA TYR A 73 -13.04 -5.06 -3.45
C TYR A 73 -12.33 -6.15 -4.25
N VAL A 74 -11.01 -6.30 -4.09
CA VAL A 74 -10.22 -7.30 -4.80
C VAL A 74 -10.74 -8.72 -4.54
N ARG A 75 -11.00 -9.05 -3.28
CA ARG A 75 -11.58 -10.35 -2.88
C ARG A 75 -12.93 -10.61 -3.55
N ARG A 76 -13.83 -9.63 -3.52
CA ARG A 76 -15.17 -9.77 -4.08
C ARG A 76 -15.18 -9.84 -5.61
N ALA A 77 -14.37 -9.03 -6.28
CA ALA A 77 -14.42 -8.86 -7.72
C ALA A 77 -13.52 -9.86 -8.48
N TYR A 78 -12.41 -10.28 -7.88
CA TYR A 78 -11.40 -11.11 -8.54
C TYR A 78 -11.21 -12.49 -7.89
N GLY A 79 -11.80 -12.73 -6.70
CA GLY A 79 -11.63 -14.00 -5.98
C GLY A 79 -10.21 -14.24 -5.44
N VAL A 80 -9.35 -13.21 -5.46
CA VAL A 80 -7.99 -13.25 -4.92
C VAL A 80 -8.02 -12.79 -3.45
N ASP A 81 -7.24 -13.41 -2.57
CA ASP A 81 -7.10 -13.00 -1.16
C ASP A 81 -5.71 -12.41 -0.86
N PRO A 82 -5.42 -11.15 -1.25
CA PRO A 82 -4.16 -10.51 -0.93
C PRO A 82 -4.06 -10.27 0.58
N ARG A 83 -2.87 -10.50 1.14
CA ARG A 83 -2.58 -10.24 2.56
C ARG A 83 -1.27 -9.48 2.67
N ILE A 84 -1.27 -8.37 3.40
CA ILE A 84 -0.04 -7.61 3.64
C ILE A 84 0.98 -8.52 4.33
N GLY A 85 2.21 -8.55 3.81
CA GLY A 85 3.29 -9.41 4.26
C GLY A 85 3.38 -10.76 3.55
N ALA A 86 2.33 -11.18 2.82
CA ALA A 86 2.36 -12.45 2.10
C ALA A 86 3.31 -12.40 0.89
N GLU A 87 3.95 -13.53 0.64
CA GLU A 87 4.76 -13.75 -0.54
C GLU A 87 3.87 -14.10 -1.73
N VAL A 88 4.22 -13.57 -2.89
CA VAL A 88 3.48 -13.77 -4.13
C VAL A 88 4.43 -14.01 -5.29
N GLU A 89 3.95 -14.73 -6.28
CA GLU A 89 4.57 -14.86 -7.59
C GLU A 89 3.69 -14.14 -8.62
N LEU A 90 4.30 -13.34 -9.49
CA LEU A 90 3.58 -12.73 -10.59
C LEU A 90 3.34 -13.74 -11.71
N VAL A 91 2.11 -13.76 -12.20
CA VAL A 91 1.68 -14.51 -13.38
C VAL A 91 1.22 -13.52 -14.45
N ASP A 92 1.55 -13.79 -15.71
CA ASP A 92 1.08 -13.01 -16.85
C ASP A 92 1.37 -11.49 -16.82
N GLU A 93 2.46 -11.07 -16.15
CA GLU A 93 2.85 -9.66 -15.99
C GLU A 93 4.09 -9.30 -16.83
N GLY A 94 4.18 -9.84 -18.06
CA GLY A 94 5.29 -9.59 -18.99
C GLY A 94 6.66 -9.98 -18.41
N ASP A 95 7.63 -9.05 -18.46
CA ASP A 95 8.99 -9.21 -17.92
C ASP A 95 9.06 -9.48 -16.40
N TRP A 96 7.93 -9.32 -15.72
CA TRP A 96 7.79 -9.60 -14.29
C TRP A 96 7.21 -10.98 -13.98
N THR A 97 6.76 -11.72 -15.00
CA THR A 97 6.26 -13.09 -14.84
C THR A 97 7.31 -13.96 -14.14
N ALA A 98 6.83 -14.82 -13.22
CA ALA A 98 7.63 -15.69 -12.35
C ALA A 98 8.52 -14.97 -11.32
N LYS A 99 8.50 -13.63 -11.24
CA LYS A 99 9.18 -12.93 -10.15
C LYS A 99 8.39 -13.03 -8.87
N ARG A 100 9.13 -13.20 -7.77
CA ARG A 100 8.58 -13.26 -6.42
C ARG A 100 8.75 -11.95 -5.70
N GLY A 101 7.72 -11.57 -4.95
CA GLY A 101 7.71 -10.36 -4.17
C GLY A 101 6.82 -10.51 -2.93
N ARG A 102 6.68 -9.41 -2.20
CA ARG A 102 5.85 -9.35 -1.00
C ARG A 102 4.81 -8.26 -1.15
N ILE A 103 3.57 -8.56 -0.77
CA ILE A 103 2.52 -7.54 -0.67
C ILE A 103 2.90 -6.61 0.48
N VAL A 104 3.11 -5.33 0.19
CA VAL A 104 3.63 -4.38 1.19
C VAL A 104 2.64 -3.30 1.58
N HIS A 105 1.66 -2.98 0.72
CA HIS A 105 0.69 -1.93 1.02
C HIS A 105 -0.71 -2.49 1.20
N PRO A 106 -1.56 -1.84 2.02
CA PRO A 106 -3.00 -2.06 1.94
C PRO A 106 -3.51 -1.68 0.54
N GLY A 107 -4.59 -2.35 0.11
CA GLY A 107 -5.35 -1.97 -1.07
C GLY A 107 -5.95 -0.58 -0.93
N LYS A 108 -6.34 0.00 -2.06
CA LYS A 108 -7.13 1.24 -2.09
C LYS A 108 -8.53 0.92 -2.57
N SER A 109 -9.53 1.50 -1.91
CA SER A 109 -10.94 1.37 -2.32
C SER A 109 -11.23 1.91 -3.73
N SER A 110 -10.37 2.80 -4.26
CA SER A 110 -10.50 3.42 -5.57
C SER A 110 -9.77 2.70 -6.72
N THR A 111 -8.91 1.71 -6.43
CA THR A 111 -8.14 1.02 -7.48
C THR A 111 -8.00 -0.46 -7.20
N ALA A 112 -8.25 -1.28 -8.22
CA ALA A 112 -8.15 -2.73 -8.16
C ALA A 112 -6.72 -3.23 -8.35
N TYR A 113 -5.79 -2.88 -7.46
CA TYR A 113 -4.39 -3.29 -7.58
C TYR A 113 -3.84 -3.85 -6.28
N VAL A 114 -2.92 -4.81 -6.42
CA VAL A 114 -2.11 -5.35 -5.34
C VAL A 114 -0.72 -4.71 -5.43
N HIS A 115 -0.19 -4.22 -4.31
CA HIS A 115 1.08 -3.51 -4.31
C HIS A 115 2.20 -4.42 -3.81
N VAL A 116 3.07 -4.83 -4.73
CA VAL A 116 4.09 -5.85 -4.49
C VAL A 116 5.48 -5.22 -4.54
N ALA A 117 6.28 -5.43 -3.49
CA ALA A 117 7.69 -5.08 -3.46
C ALA A 117 8.55 -6.26 -3.91
N PHE A 118 9.51 -5.99 -4.79
CA PHE A 118 10.46 -6.97 -5.30
C PHE A 118 11.87 -6.66 -4.81
N ALA A 119 12.69 -7.70 -4.66
CA ALA A 119 14.09 -7.54 -4.27
C ALA A 119 14.82 -6.62 -5.28
N GLY A 120 15.60 -5.67 -4.75
CA GLY A 120 16.34 -4.69 -5.57
C GLY A 120 15.51 -3.51 -6.11
N ILE A 121 14.19 -3.48 -5.90
CA ILE A 121 13.33 -2.36 -6.29
C ILE A 121 13.00 -1.49 -5.08
N ARG A 122 13.12 -0.17 -5.23
CA ARG A 122 12.92 0.80 -4.12
C ARG A 122 11.46 1.21 -3.91
N HIS A 123 10.54 0.75 -4.75
CA HIS A 123 9.12 1.07 -4.70
C HIS A 123 8.28 -0.19 -4.93
N ALA A 124 7.04 -0.19 -4.45
CA ALA A 124 6.08 -1.23 -4.79
C ALA A 124 5.55 -1.03 -6.20
N LEU A 125 5.37 -2.12 -6.94
CA LEU A 125 4.66 -2.11 -8.22
C LEU A 125 3.17 -2.36 -7.99
N SER A 126 2.32 -1.69 -8.76
CA SER A 126 0.90 -1.99 -8.83
C SER A 126 0.69 -3.15 -9.80
N CYS A 127 0.26 -4.29 -9.28
CA CYS A 127 0.00 -5.49 -10.07
C CYS A 127 -1.50 -5.74 -10.16
N HIS A 128 -1.98 -6.15 -11.33
CA HIS A 128 -3.37 -6.54 -11.48
C HIS A 128 -3.66 -7.77 -10.61
N PRO A 129 -4.84 -7.89 -9.95
CA PRO A 129 -5.12 -8.98 -9.02
C PRO A 129 -4.97 -10.37 -9.65
N ASN A 130 -5.42 -10.55 -10.89
CA ASN A 130 -5.27 -11.83 -11.60
C ASN A 130 -3.82 -12.16 -11.96
N SER A 131 -2.93 -11.18 -11.93
CA SER A 131 -1.50 -11.36 -12.15
C SER A 131 -0.75 -11.74 -10.88
N VAL A 132 -1.44 -11.89 -9.75
CA VAL A 132 -0.83 -12.19 -8.44
C VAL A 132 -1.28 -13.56 -7.98
N ARG A 133 -0.33 -14.49 -7.89
CA ARG A 133 -0.53 -15.80 -7.27
C ARG A 133 0.10 -15.80 -5.89
N MET A 134 -0.72 -16.07 -4.88
CA MET A 134 -0.26 -16.22 -3.51
C MET A 134 0.63 -17.46 -3.40
N ILE A 135 1.81 -17.31 -2.81
CA ILE A 135 2.64 -18.46 -2.41
C ILE A 135 2.23 -18.75 -0.97
N GLU A 136 1.59 -19.90 -0.72
CA GLU A 136 1.34 -20.34 0.64
C GLU A 136 2.67 -20.49 1.36
N GLY A 137 2.85 -19.74 2.44
CA GLY A 137 3.91 -20.06 3.40
C GLY A 137 3.57 -21.43 3.99
N GLN A 138 4.51 -22.37 3.94
CA GLN A 138 4.42 -23.54 4.80
C GLN A 138 4.20 -23.07 6.27
N PRO A 139 3.36 -23.78 7.04
CA PRO A 139 3.02 -23.43 8.41
C PRO A 139 4.24 -23.27 9.32
#